data_AF-A0A7S0DZE5-F1
#
_entry.id   AF-A0A7S0DZE5-F1
#
_cell.length_a   1.000
_cell.length_b   1.000
_cell.length_c   1.000
_cell.angle_alpha   90.00
_cell.angle_beta   90.00
_cell.angle_gamma   90.00
#
_symmetry.space_group_name_H-M   'P 1'
#
loop_
_entity.id
_entity.type
_entity.pdbx_description
1 polymer ?
#
loop_
_entity_poly.entity_id
_entity_poly.type
_entity_poly.pdbx_seq_one_letter_code
_entity_poly.pdbx_strand_id
1 'polypeptide(L)'
;AELRAAAPIGAARRWVEEARTGFCGVTSSAEPSDCTHGSKGVLGLLPQETKTPLSAARACLARCAKCARCNYVSLSRKLADCSWYATCDLGRLSLTVKHLVSGPALARNSSSSKKEQHALRKRHRLAPKLAGV
;
A
#
# COMPACT_ATOMS: atom_id res chain seq x y z
N ALA A 1 22.20 8.75 -17.02
CA ALA A 1 21.85 7.45 -16.42
C ALA A 1 21.22 7.71 -15.05
N GLU A 2 19.89 7.68 -14.93
CA GLU A 2 19.19 7.81 -13.64
C GLU A 2 18.41 6.53 -13.36
N LEU A 3 19.02 5.65 -12.55
CA LEU A 3 18.34 4.50 -11.94
C LEU A 3 17.41 5.02 -10.84
N ARG A 4 16.23 5.49 -11.24
CA ARG A 4 15.15 5.88 -10.32
C ARG A 4 14.77 4.68 -9.46
N ALA A 5 14.72 4.88 -8.14
CA ALA A 5 14.30 3.89 -7.14
C ALA A 5 12.95 3.25 -7.53
N ALA A 6 13.03 2.09 -8.19
CA ALA A 6 11.89 1.23 -8.43
C ALA A 6 11.60 0.47 -7.14
N ALA A 7 10.33 0.22 -6.83
CA ALA A 7 9.98 -0.74 -5.80
C ALA A 7 10.72 -2.07 -6.08
N PRO A 8 11.34 -2.70 -5.07
CA PRO A 8 12.11 -3.92 -5.29
C PRO A 8 11.22 -5.00 -5.91
N ILE A 9 11.76 -5.71 -6.90
CA ILE A 9 11.01 -6.72 -7.68
C ILE A 9 10.35 -7.76 -6.75
N GLY A 10 11.03 -8.16 -5.68
CA GLY A 10 10.49 -9.10 -4.69
C GLY A 10 9.22 -8.59 -3.98
N ALA A 11 9.18 -7.30 -3.61
CA ALA A 11 7.99 -6.70 -2.99
C ALA A 11 6.80 -6.68 -3.95
N ALA A 12 7.05 -6.34 -5.22
CA ALA A 12 6.02 -6.33 -6.25
C ALA A 12 5.49 -7.73 -6.58
N ARG A 13 6.35 -8.76 -6.64
CA ARG A 13 5.93 -10.16 -6.83
C ARG A 13 5.01 -10.62 -5.71
N ARG A 14 5.44 -10.42 -4.47
CA ARG A 14 4.64 -10.77 -3.29
C ARG A 14 3.30 -10.05 -3.27
N TRP A 15 3.29 -8.76 -3.62
CA TRP A 15 2.05 -7.99 -3.71
C TRP A 15 1.08 -8.60 -4.73
N VAL A 16 1.56 -9.02 -5.92
CA VAL A 16 0.72 -9.66 -6.94
C VAL A 16 0.09 -10.96 -6.44
N GLU A 17 0.82 -11.73 -5.62
CA GLU A 17 0.33 -13.00 -5.05
C GLU A 17 -0.68 -12.79 -3.91
N GLU A 18 -0.49 -11.75 -3.09
CA GLU A 18 -1.30 -11.48 -1.90
C GLU A 18 -2.47 -10.51 -2.13
N ALA A 19 -2.50 -9.80 -3.28
CA ALA A 19 -3.53 -8.83 -3.59
C ALA A 19 -4.91 -9.49 -3.69
N ARG A 20 -5.93 -8.77 -3.21
CA ARG A 20 -7.30 -9.26 -3.15
C ARG A 20 -8.15 -8.63 -4.24
N THR A 21 -9.04 -9.41 -4.84
CA THR A 21 -10.03 -8.90 -5.79
C THR A 21 -10.89 -7.81 -5.16
N GLY A 22 -11.07 -6.72 -5.90
CA GLY A 22 -11.85 -5.56 -5.50
C GLY A 22 -11.00 -4.31 -5.25
N PHE A 23 -11.67 -3.21 -4.92
CA PHE A 23 -11.06 -1.89 -4.75
C PHE A 23 -11.53 -1.18 -3.48
N CYS A 24 -10.68 -0.27 -2.98
CA CYS A 24 -10.90 0.41 -1.71
C CYS A 24 -11.96 1.52 -1.78
N GLY A 25 -12.19 2.12 -2.95
CA GLY A 25 -13.23 3.11 -3.16
C GLY A 25 -13.07 3.88 -4.46
N VAL A 26 -14.08 4.63 -4.88
CA VAL A 26 -14.00 5.36 -6.15
C VAL A 26 -13.04 6.53 -6.00
N THR A 27 -12.11 6.65 -6.94
CA THR A 27 -11.25 7.83 -7.16
C THR A 27 -11.72 8.54 -8.42
N SER A 28 -11.58 9.86 -8.45
CA SER A 28 -11.87 10.67 -9.64
C SER A 28 -10.55 11.13 -10.24
N SER A 29 -10.41 11.02 -11.55
CA SER A 29 -9.27 11.58 -12.30
C SER A 29 -9.26 13.10 -12.33
N ALA A 30 -10.38 13.74 -11.95
CA ALA A 30 -10.48 15.19 -11.83
C ALA A 30 -9.86 15.74 -10.54
N GLU A 31 -9.61 14.88 -9.54
CA GLU A 31 -9.01 15.29 -8.28
C GLU A 31 -7.50 15.09 -8.33
N PRO A 32 -6.69 16.16 -8.17
CA PRO A 32 -5.25 16.02 -8.05
C PRO A 32 -4.92 15.06 -6.89
N SER A 33 -3.94 14.17 -7.10
CA SER A 33 -3.41 13.36 -6.00
C SER A 33 -2.68 14.26 -4.99
N ASP A 34 -3.41 14.78 -4.01
CA ASP A 34 -2.82 15.48 -2.88
C ASP A 34 -2.26 14.45 -1.88
N CYS A 35 -1.00 14.10 -2.05
CA CYS A 35 -0.29 13.18 -1.17
C CYS A 35 0.00 13.73 0.23
N THR A 36 -0.30 15.01 0.49
CA THR A 36 -0.08 15.69 1.76
C THR A 36 -1.35 15.75 2.59
N HIS A 37 -2.50 16.11 2.00
CA HIS A 37 -3.77 16.26 2.72
C HIS A 37 -4.87 15.32 2.24
N GLY A 38 -4.70 14.67 1.09
CA GLY A 38 -5.66 13.71 0.55
C GLY A 38 -5.74 12.41 1.34
N SER A 39 -6.93 11.79 1.34
CA SER A 39 -7.15 10.44 1.87
C SER A 39 -7.06 9.36 0.78
N LYS A 40 -7.12 9.76 -0.49
CA LYS A 40 -7.03 8.91 -1.68
C LYS A 40 -6.73 9.75 -2.93
N GLY A 41 -6.32 9.10 -4.01
CA GLY A 41 -6.14 9.75 -5.30
C GLY A 41 -5.66 8.79 -6.39
N VAL A 42 -5.46 9.31 -7.61
CA VAL A 42 -5.00 8.53 -8.77
C VAL A 42 -3.51 8.80 -9.04
N LEU A 43 -2.70 7.75 -9.11
CA LEU A 43 -1.29 7.78 -9.54
C LEU A 43 -1.13 7.38 -11.02
N GLY A 44 -2.06 6.56 -11.52
CA GLY A 44 -2.10 6.09 -12.90
C GLY A 44 -1.00 5.09 -13.26
N LEU A 45 -1.17 4.43 -14.41
CA LEU A 45 -0.17 3.56 -15.03
C LEU A 45 0.06 3.96 -16.49
N LEU A 46 1.30 3.84 -16.93
CA LEU A 46 1.66 3.99 -18.34
C LEU A 46 1.32 2.70 -19.12
N PRO A 47 1.09 2.80 -20.45
CA PRO A 47 0.80 1.62 -21.28
C PRO A 47 1.86 0.51 -21.19
N GLN A 48 3.14 0.87 -20.99
CA GLN A 48 4.22 -0.11 -20.84
C GLN A 48 4.17 -0.83 -19.50
N GLU A 49 3.64 -0.18 -18.46
CA GLU A 49 3.54 -0.70 -17.10
C GLU A 49 2.39 -1.72 -16.97
N THR A 50 1.33 -1.59 -17.78
CA THR A 50 0.15 -2.49 -17.74
C THR A 50 0.37 -3.85 -18.41
N LYS A 51 1.50 -4.04 -19.11
CA LYS A 51 1.82 -5.27 -19.85
C LYS A 51 1.75 -6.52 -18.98
N THR A 52 2.28 -6.47 -17.75
CA THR A 52 2.29 -7.61 -16.82
C THR A 52 1.77 -7.22 -15.43
N PRO A 53 1.25 -8.16 -14.63
CA PRO A 53 0.91 -7.90 -13.22
C PRO A 53 2.09 -7.34 -12.44
N LEU A 54 3.27 -7.91 -12.65
CA LEU A 54 4.49 -7.52 -11.95
C LEU A 54 4.92 -6.08 -12.30
N SER A 55 4.94 -5.72 -13.58
CA SER A 55 5.30 -4.36 -14.01
C SER A 55 4.33 -3.31 -13.48
N ALA A 56 3.03 -3.63 -13.49
CA ALA A 56 1.98 -2.75 -13.01
C ALA A 56 2.10 -2.53 -11.50
N ALA A 57 2.20 -3.62 -10.73
CA ALA A 57 2.38 -3.56 -9.29
C ALA A 57 3.66 -2.81 -8.92
N ARG A 58 4.77 -3.10 -9.58
CA ARG A 58 6.05 -2.42 -9.32
C ARG A 58 5.95 -0.91 -9.54
N ALA A 59 5.33 -0.49 -10.64
CA ALA A 59 5.15 0.93 -10.95
C ALA A 59 4.23 1.61 -9.92
N CYS A 60 3.10 0.99 -9.61
CA CYS A 60 2.12 1.52 -8.68
C CYS A 60 2.69 1.68 -7.26
N LEU A 61 3.38 0.65 -6.77
CA LEU A 61 4.06 0.67 -5.47
C LEU A 61 5.19 1.70 -5.42
N ALA A 62 5.95 1.86 -6.52
CA ALA A 62 7.02 2.86 -6.59
C ALA A 62 6.48 4.29 -6.57
N ARG A 63 5.33 4.55 -7.20
CA ARG A 63 4.65 5.85 -7.15
C ARG A 63 4.06 6.11 -5.77
N CYS A 64 3.42 5.10 -5.19
CA CYS A 64 2.89 5.15 -3.84
C CYS A 64 3.97 5.45 -2.79
N ALA A 65 5.16 4.87 -2.91
CA ALA A 65 6.28 5.13 -2.00
C ALA A 65 6.74 6.61 -1.96
N LYS A 66 6.40 7.40 -3.00
CA LYS A 66 6.67 8.85 -3.05
C LYS A 66 5.55 9.68 -2.44
N CYS A 67 4.44 9.05 -2.07
CA CYS A 67 3.24 9.66 -1.54
C CYS A 67 3.16 9.39 -0.04
N ALA A 68 3.39 10.41 0.80
CA ALA A 68 3.56 10.25 2.24
C ALA A 68 2.39 9.55 2.95
N ARG A 69 1.18 9.68 2.40
CA ARG A 69 -0.05 9.09 2.95
C ARG A 69 -0.49 7.80 2.28
N CYS A 70 0.26 7.28 1.30
CA CYS A 70 -0.15 6.09 0.58
C CYS A 70 0.16 4.81 1.37
N ASN A 71 -0.87 4.19 1.92
CA ASN A 71 -0.77 2.93 2.69
C ASN A 71 -1.32 1.73 1.93
N TYR A 72 -2.25 1.97 0.99
CA TYR A 72 -2.93 0.94 0.20
C TYR A 72 -3.04 1.39 -1.24
N VAL A 73 -3.08 0.42 -2.15
CA VAL A 73 -3.32 0.68 -3.57
C VAL A 73 -4.39 -0.25 -4.12
N SER A 74 -5.17 0.27 -5.07
CA SER A 74 -6.03 -0.50 -5.96
C SER A 74 -5.48 -0.37 -7.38
N LEU A 75 -5.39 -1.49 -8.09
CA LEU A 75 -4.72 -1.59 -9.38
C LEU A 75 -5.60 -2.29 -10.40
N SER A 76 -5.65 -1.75 -11.62
CA SER A 76 -6.22 -2.43 -12.78
C SER A 76 -5.37 -2.21 -14.02
N ARG A 77 -4.84 -3.30 -14.57
CA ARG A 77 -4.13 -3.28 -15.85
C ARG A 77 -5.04 -2.93 -17.02
N LYS A 78 -6.31 -3.37 -16.96
CA LYS A 78 -7.30 -3.15 -18.02
C LYS A 78 -7.73 -1.70 -18.11
N LEU A 79 -7.79 -1.00 -16.97
CA LEU A 79 -8.15 0.41 -16.89
C LEU A 79 -6.94 1.34 -16.84
N ALA A 80 -5.71 0.79 -16.89
CA ALA A 80 -4.47 1.52 -16.62
C ALA A 80 -4.52 2.33 -15.31
N ASP A 81 -5.21 1.79 -14.31
CA ASP A 81 -5.45 2.47 -13.04
C ASP A 81 -4.48 2.01 -11.95
N CYS A 82 -4.00 2.99 -11.20
CA CYS A 82 -3.30 2.83 -9.94
C CYS A 82 -3.82 3.93 -9.02
N SER A 83 -4.69 3.56 -8.09
CA SER A 83 -5.29 4.45 -7.11
C SER A 83 -4.69 4.18 -5.74
N TRP A 84 -4.40 5.23 -4.97
CA TRP A 84 -3.85 5.14 -3.63
C TRP A 84 -4.86 5.53 -2.56
N TYR A 85 -4.65 5.02 -1.35
CA TYR A 85 -5.50 5.31 -0.19
C TYR A 85 -4.67 5.36 1.10
N ALA A 86 -5.00 6.31 1.97
CA ALA A 86 -4.47 6.37 3.33
C ALA A 86 -5.05 5.28 4.23
N THR A 87 -6.30 4.89 3.98
CA THR A 87 -7.03 3.86 4.73
C THR A 87 -7.80 2.97 3.77
N CYS A 88 -7.80 1.66 4.01
CA CYS A 88 -8.60 0.70 3.27
C CYS A 88 -8.89 -0.53 4.13
N ASP A 89 -10.16 -0.94 4.19
CA ASP A 89 -10.54 -2.23 4.76
C ASP A 89 -10.46 -3.30 3.68
N LEU A 90 -9.32 -4.01 3.64
CA LEU A 90 -9.13 -5.11 2.69
C LEU A 90 -10.14 -6.25 2.90
N GLY A 91 -10.74 -6.37 4.09
CA GLY A 91 -11.82 -7.31 4.40
C GLY A 91 -13.14 -7.02 3.70
N ARG A 92 -13.34 -5.78 3.23
CA ARG A 92 -14.62 -5.28 2.73
C ARG A 92 -14.46 -4.49 1.43
N LEU A 93 -13.73 -5.07 0.48
CA LEU A 93 -13.49 -4.45 -0.83
C LEU A 93 -14.76 -4.38 -1.66
N SER A 94 -14.90 -3.29 -2.41
CA SER A 94 -15.97 -3.16 -3.41
C SER A 94 -15.65 -3.99 -4.65
N LEU A 95 -16.67 -4.61 -5.23
CA LEU A 95 -16.59 -5.45 -6.44
C LEU A 95 -17.35 -4.86 -7.64
N THR A 96 -17.91 -3.64 -7.49
CA THR A 96 -18.70 -2.99 -8.56
C THR A 96 -17.90 -2.76 -9.84
N VAL A 97 -16.59 -2.52 -9.73
CA VAL A 97 -15.70 -2.42 -10.89
C VAL A 97 -14.86 -3.69 -10.99
N LYS A 98 -15.02 -4.41 -12.10
CA LYS A 98 -14.29 -5.66 -12.36
C LYS A 98 -12.82 -5.38 -12.66
N HIS A 99 -11.97 -6.38 -12.44
CA HIS A 99 -10.53 -6.37 -12.74
C HIS A 99 -9.68 -5.42 -11.89
N LEU A 100 -10.21 -4.91 -10.76
CA LEU A 100 -9.39 -4.26 -9.75
C LEU A 100 -8.93 -5.28 -8.71
N VAL A 101 -7.70 -5.10 -8.26
CA VAL A 101 -7.12 -5.82 -7.12
C VAL A 101 -6.49 -4.82 -6.16
N SER A 102 -6.57 -5.09 -4.86
CA SER A 102 -6.09 -4.19 -3.81
C SER A 102 -5.21 -4.89 -2.80
N GLY A 103 -4.30 -4.12 -2.23
CA GLY A 103 -3.39 -4.60 -1.20
C GLY A 103 -2.66 -3.46 -0.49
N PRO A 104 -1.96 -3.77 0.61
CA PRO A 104 -1.13 -2.80 1.30
C PRO A 104 0.05 -2.42 0.40
N ALA A 105 0.41 -1.14 0.38
CA ALA A 105 1.48 -0.65 -0.48
C ALA A 105 2.87 -0.77 0.15
N LEU A 106 2.92 -0.74 1.47
CA LEU A 106 4.07 -1.22 2.20
C LEU A 106 3.94 -2.75 2.21
N ALA A 107 4.83 -3.45 1.51
CA ALA A 107 5.14 -4.82 1.88
C ALA A 107 5.64 -4.72 3.33
N ARG A 108 4.74 -4.88 4.31
CA ARG A 108 5.06 -4.73 5.73
C ARG A 108 6.26 -5.60 5.97
N ASN A 109 7.43 -4.97 6.10
CA ASN A 109 8.57 -5.65 6.66
C ASN A 109 8.09 -5.95 8.08
N SER A 110 7.82 -7.23 8.35
CA SER A 110 7.18 -7.76 9.56
C SER A 110 7.94 -7.45 10.86
N SER A 111 8.94 -6.58 10.78
CA SER A 111 9.84 -6.11 11.81
C SER A 111 9.32 -4.91 12.62
N SER A 112 8.38 -4.10 12.11
CA SER A 112 7.82 -2.98 12.91
C SER A 112 6.86 -3.49 13.99
N SER A 113 6.02 -4.48 13.68
CA SER A 113 5.09 -5.05 14.66
C SER A 113 5.78 -5.90 15.73
N LYS A 114 6.95 -6.51 15.44
CA LYS A 114 7.71 -7.29 16.44
C LYS A 114 8.60 -6.41 17.33
N LYS A 115 9.23 -5.34 16.80
CA LYS A 115 10.05 -4.42 17.60
C LYS A 115 9.20 -3.58 18.56
N GLU A 116 8.06 -3.06 18.10
CA GLU A 116 7.12 -2.29 18.95
C GLU A 116 6.55 -3.15 20.08
N GLN A 117 6.12 -4.38 19.78
CA GLN A 117 5.60 -5.32 20.78
C GLN A 117 6.68 -5.81 21.76
N HIS A 118 7.93 -5.97 21.31
CA HIS A 118 9.03 -6.30 22.22
C HIS A 118 9.39 -5.12 23.13
N ALA A 119 9.41 -3.89 22.62
CA ALA A 119 9.66 -2.69 23.41
C ALA A 119 8.60 -2.47 24.50
N LEU A 120 7.31 -2.68 24.16
CA LEU A 120 6.22 -2.58 25.13
C LEU A 120 6.31 -3.66 26.23
N ARG A 121 6.63 -4.91 25.86
CA ARG A 121 6.82 -6.00 26.84
C ARG A 121 8.06 -5.78 27.73
N LYS A 122 9.12 -5.18 27.20
CA LYS A 122 10.35 -4.87 27.96
C LYS A 122 10.09 -3.75 28.97
N ARG A 123 9.29 -2.74 28.62
CA ARG A 123 8.84 -1.68 29.55
C ARG A 123 8.03 -2.24 30.72
N HIS A 124 7.10 -3.16 30.47
CA HIS A 124 6.32 -3.81 31.54
C HIS A 124 7.17 -4.69 32.49
N ARG A 125 8.30 -5.26 32.03
CA ARG A 125 9.21 -6.01 32.90
C ARG A 125 10.11 -5.14 33.77
N LEU A 126 10.38 -3.90 33.35
CA LEU A 126 11.28 -2.98 34.06
C LEU A 126 10.55 -2.01 34.98
N ALA A 127 9.21 -2.06 35.01
CA ALA A 127 8.45 -1.37 36.04
C ALA A 127 8.73 -2.05 37.39
N PRO A 128 9.31 -1.35 38.38
CA PRO A 128 9.48 -1.91 39.71
C PRO A 128 8.09 -2.22 40.29
N LYS A 129 7.94 -3.42 40.86
CA LYS A 129 6.82 -3.74 41.74
C LYS A 129 6.91 -2.81 42.95
N LEU A 130 6.23 -1.67 42.91
CA LEU A 130 5.79 -1.01 44.13
C LEU A 130 4.66 -1.87 44.70
N ALA A 131 5.06 -2.95 45.37
CA ALA A 131 4.25 -3.62 46.36
C ALA A 131 4.58 -2.97 47.70
N GLY A 132 3.55 -2.57 48.43
CA GLY A 132 3.64 -2.14 49.83
C GLY A 132 3.06 -0.75 50.05
N VAL A 133 1.78 -0.69 50.43
CA VAL A 133 1.33 -0.47 51.81
C VAL A 133 0.03 -1.25 52.00
#